data_AF-A0A6F8ZNZ9-F1
#
_entry.id   AF-A0A6F8ZNZ9-F1
#
_cell.length_a   1.000
_cell.length_b   1.000
_cell.length_c   1.000
_cell.angle_alpha   90.00
_cell.angle_beta   90.00
_cell.angle_gamma   90.00
#
_symmetry.space_group_name_H-M   'P 1'
#
loop_
_entity.id
_entity.type
_entity.pdbx_description
1 polymer ?
#
loop_
_entity_poly.entity_id
_entity_poly.type
_entity_poly.pdbx_seq_one_letter_code
_entity_poly.pdbx_strand_id
1 'polypeptide(L)'
;VAGIKGLFLSNKVVEDQVKTFITYNKGRDWNLLQAPTTDLKGTRLYCVQPYCSLHLHLHVSDNPYTSGNIVSKESAPGIIVASGTIGPELTTYNVSIFITSDAGNTWREVFEEEYSVLFLNQGGALVAIRHTPLPIRHIWLSFDEGKRWNKYSFTPSPLYVDGVLGEPGEDTLIMTIFGHFSHRSEWQLVKIDFRSIFNRRCNTDDYQTWQLHNDGKVCIMGVKRIFQNLKPDTRCVKTRDQYISQMSDSCPCTEADFE
;
A
#
# COMPACT_ATOMS: atom_id res chain seq x y z
N VAL A 1 8.39 7.50 3.02
CA VAL A 1 7.35 7.09 2.04
C VAL A 1 7.74 7.59 0.67
N ALA A 2 7.78 6.74 -0.36
CA ALA A 2 8.41 7.09 -1.64
C ALA A 2 7.70 8.26 -2.37
N GLY A 3 6.37 8.27 -2.43
CA GLY A 3 5.63 9.29 -3.18
C GLY A 3 5.41 10.66 -2.53
N ILE A 4 5.78 10.83 -1.25
CA ILE A 4 5.55 12.09 -0.52
C ILE A 4 6.80 12.46 0.28
N LYS A 5 7.50 13.50 -0.17
CA LYS A 5 8.68 14.02 0.52
C LYS A 5 8.28 14.57 1.89
N GLY A 6 9.08 14.25 2.91
CA GLY A 6 8.86 14.70 4.30
C GLY A 6 7.95 13.79 5.14
N LEU A 7 7.35 12.76 4.53
CA LEU A 7 6.55 11.76 5.24
C LEU A 7 7.41 10.55 5.65
N PHE A 8 7.52 10.34 6.96
CA PHE A 8 8.27 9.22 7.54
C PHE A 8 7.43 8.43 8.54
N LEU A 9 7.76 7.14 8.64
CA LEU A 9 7.21 6.19 9.60
C LEU A 9 8.37 5.65 10.42
N SER A 10 8.19 5.52 11.73
CA SER A 10 9.22 4.98 12.61
C SER A 10 8.59 4.16 13.73
N ASN A 11 9.25 3.05 14.08
CA ASN A 11 8.95 2.31 15.29
C ASN A 11 9.83 2.84 16.42
N LYS A 12 9.25 3.07 17.59
CA LYS A 12 9.92 3.54 18.79
C LYS A 12 9.49 2.68 19.97
N VAL A 13 10.45 2.31 20.81
CA VAL A 13 10.19 1.65 22.09
C VAL A 13 9.80 2.71 23.11
N VAL A 14 8.60 2.60 23.69
CA VAL A 14 8.06 3.47 24.72
C VAL A 14 7.54 2.59 25.85
N GLU A 15 8.12 2.72 27.05
CA GLU A 15 7.73 1.88 28.20
C GLU A 15 7.79 0.37 27.90
N ASP A 16 8.86 -0.07 27.23
CA ASP A 16 9.09 -1.45 26.75
C ASP A 16 8.12 -1.94 25.65
N GLN A 17 7.20 -1.08 25.20
CA GLN A 17 6.26 -1.38 24.12
C GLN A 17 6.75 -0.77 22.79
N VAL A 18 6.79 -1.57 21.73
CA VAL A 18 7.11 -1.07 20.39
C VAL A 18 5.86 -0.41 19.80
N LYS A 19 5.93 0.90 19.54
CA LYS A 19 4.85 1.70 18.95
C LYS A 19 5.29 2.34 17.63
N THR A 20 4.37 2.40 16.67
CA THR A 20 4.60 3.02 15.36
C THR A 20 4.09 4.46 15.32
N PHE A 21 4.94 5.36 14.85
CA PHE A 21 4.66 6.78 14.70
C PHE A 21 4.80 7.22 13.24
N ILE A 22 4.07 8.26 12.88
CA ILE A 22 4.11 8.93 11.58
C ILE A 22 4.40 10.42 11.76
N THR A 23 5.19 10.98 10.85
CA THR A 23 5.48 12.42 10.77
C THR A 23 5.24 12.92 9.36
N TYR A 24 4.61 14.08 9.23
CA TYR A 24 4.36 14.76 7.94
C TYR A 24 5.29 15.95 7.72
N ASN A 25 6.02 16.37 8.76
CA ASN A 25 6.86 17.57 8.76
C ASN A 25 8.35 17.21 8.94
N LYS A 26 8.78 16.15 8.27
CA LYS A 26 10.19 15.75 8.17
C LYS A 26 10.86 15.45 9.53
N GLY A 27 10.08 15.05 10.53
CA GLY A 27 10.59 14.58 11.82
C GLY A 27 10.44 15.54 12.99
N ARG A 28 9.86 16.73 12.80
CA ARG A 28 9.60 17.67 13.90
C ARG A 28 8.54 17.14 14.88
N ASP A 29 7.36 16.76 14.36
CA ASP A 29 6.27 16.23 15.18
C ASP A 29 5.93 14.80 14.76
N TRP A 30 5.61 13.96 15.74
CA TRP A 30 5.30 12.53 15.55
C TRP A 30 3.99 12.18 16.23
N ASN A 31 3.10 11.52 15.48
CA ASN A 31 1.80 11.08 15.97
C ASN A 31 1.68 9.56 15.86
N LEU A 32 0.90 8.95 16.76
CA LEU A 32 0.53 7.54 16.64
C LEU A 32 -0.37 7.34 15.42
N LEU A 33 -0.26 6.16 14.79
CA LEU A 33 -1.15 5.81 13.69
C LEU A 33 -2.57 5.55 14.19
N GLN A 34 -3.54 6.13 13.48
CA GLN A 34 -4.95 5.89 13.77
C GLN A 34 -5.33 4.47 13.34
N ALA A 35 -5.94 3.72 14.25
CA ALA A 35 -6.47 2.40 13.93
C ALA A 35 -7.71 2.52 13.01
N PRO A 36 -7.96 1.53 12.13
CA PRO A 36 -9.18 1.49 11.34
C PRO A 36 -10.42 1.46 12.24
N THR A 37 -11.49 2.10 11.79
CA THR A 37 -12.76 2.16 12.54
C THR A 37 -13.55 0.85 12.50
N THR A 38 -13.27 0.00 11.50
CA THR A 38 -13.97 -1.25 11.25
C THR A 38 -13.00 -2.36 10.87
N ASP A 39 -13.33 -3.59 11.25
CA ASP A 39 -12.62 -4.80 10.82
C ASP A 39 -13.02 -5.20 9.38
N LEU A 40 -12.45 -6.31 8.87
CA LEU A 40 -12.80 -6.88 7.57
C LEU A 40 -14.28 -7.27 7.41
N LYS A 41 -14.97 -7.57 8.51
CA LYS A 41 -16.38 -7.99 8.54
C LYS A 41 -17.33 -6.79 8.66
N GLY A 42 -16.80 -5.57 8.77
CA GLY A 42 -17.57 -4.35 8.99
C GLY A 42 -17.98 -4.12 10.44
N THR A 43 -17.49 -4.92 11.38
CA THR A 43 -17.69 -4.71 12.82
C THR A 43 -16.88 -3.50 13.27
N ARG A 44 -17.48 -2.65 14.10
CA ARG A 44 -16.79 -1.49 14.65
C ARG A 44 -15.69 -1.90 15.61
N LEU A 45 -14.46 -1.45 15.35
CA LEU A 45 -13.31 -1.64 16.23
C LEU A 45 -13.26 -0.51 17.25
N TYR A 46 -13.13 -0.85 18.54
CA TYR A 46 -12.97 0.13 19.62
C TYR A 46 -11.49 0.19 20.01
N CYS A 47 -10.74 1.06 19.32
CA CYS A 47 -9.33 1.32 19.57
C CYS A 47 -9.13 2.83 19.71
N VAL A 48 -8.79 3.28 20.92
CA VAL A 48 -8.71 4.71 21.26
C VAL A 48 -7.29 5.04 21.71
N GLN A 49 -6.70 6.06 21.08
CA GLN A 49 -5.39 6.58 21.46
C GLN A 49 -5.46 7.28 22.83
N PRO A 50 -4.40 7.24 23.65
CA PRO A 50 -3.06 6.69 23.37
C PRO A 50 -2.89 5.20 23.73
N TYR A 51 -3.91 4.56 24.27
CA TYR A 51 -3.82 3.18 24.78
C TYR A 51 -3.85 2.12 23.68
N CYS A 52 -4.46 2.44 22.54
CA CYS A 52 -4.54 1.56 21.39
C CYS A 52 -4.32 2.37 20.09
N SER A 53 -3.49 1.82 19.20
CA SER A 53 -3.18 2.40 17.90
C SER A 53 -2.83 1.31 16.88
N LEU A 54 -2.66 1.70 15.62
CA LEU A 54 -2.13 0.80 14.60
C LEU A 54 -0.59 0.75 14.70
N HIS A 55 -0.05 -0.46 14.61
CA HIS A 55 1.39 -0.70 14.64
C HIS A 55 1.80 -1.52 13.42
N LEU A 56 2.88 -1.12 12.77
CA LEU A 56 3.31 -1.68 11.49
C LEU A 56 4.69 -2.33 11.63
N HIS A 57 4.86 -3.45 10.94
CA HIS A 57 6.16 -4.05 10.69
C HIS A 57 6.85 -3.23 9.59
N LEU A 58 7.76 -2.33 10.01
CA LEU A 58 8.49 -1.45 9.10
C LEU A 58 9.76 -2.10 8.53
N HIS A 59 9.97 -3.39 8.79
CA HIS A 59 11.14 -4.10 8.29
C HIS A 59 11.11 -4.14 6.76
N VAL A 60 12.20 -3.73 6.14
CA VAL A 60 12.45 -3.90 4.71
C VAL A 60 13.53 -4.95 4.60
N SER A 61 13.15 -6.16 4.22
CA SER A 61 14.13 -7.20 3.95
C SER A 61 14.85 -6.94 2.63
N ASP A 62 16.12 -7.35 2.55
CA ASP A 62 16.87 -7.37 1.28
C ASP A 62 16.31 -8.43 0.31
N ASN A 63 15.56 -9.40 0.83
CA ASN A 63 14.94 -10.45 0.05
C ASN A 63 13.54 -10.03 -0.44
N PRO A 64 13.35 -9.75 -1.74
CA PRO A 64 12.05 -9.30 -2.27
C PRO A 64 10.95 -10.36 -2.19
N TYR A 65 11.29 -11.61 -1.87
CA TYR A 65 10.34 -12.72 -1.76
C TYR A 65 9.72 -12.87 -0.37
N THR A 66 10.21 -12.15 0.65
CA THR A 66 9.60 -12.22 1.98
C THR A 66 8.30 -11.41 2.02
N SER A 67 7.30 -11.97 2.67
CA SER A 67 6.07 -11.28 3.03
C SER A 67 6.28 -10.16 4.04
N GLY A 68 5.27 -9.31 4.20
CA GLY A 68 5.18 -8.37 5.31
C GLY A 68 6.04 -7.11 5.19
N ASN A 69 6.76 -6.92 4.08
CA ASN A 69 7.47 -5.67 3.83
C ASN A 69 6.48 -4.50 3.67
N ILE A 70 6.86 -3.34 4.20
CA ILE A 70 6.18 -2.08 3.88
C ILE A 70 6.43 -1.70 2.41
N VAL A 71 5.37 -1.45 1.67
CA VAL A 71 5.43 -1.10 0.24
C VAL A 71 4.80 0.26 0.01
N SER A 72 5.56 1.13 -0.66
CA SER A 72 5.07 2.41 -1.22
C SER A 72 5.84 2.70 -2.51
N LYS A 73 5.22 3.39 -3.46
CA LYS A 73 5.83 3.75 -4.75
C LYS A 73 5.68 5.23 -5.04
N GLU A 74 6.65 5.82 -5.72
CA GLU A 74 6.60 7.23 -6.15
C GLU A 74 5.45 7.47 -7.13
N SER A 75 5.18 6.49 -7.99
CA SER A 75 4.12 6.50 -8.99
C SER A 75 2.69 6.49 -8.40
N ALA A 76 2.55 6.15 -7.13
CA ALA A 76 1.29 5.97 -6.43
C ALA A 76 1.31 6.72 -5.07
N PRO A 77 1.38 8.06 -5.09
CA PRO A 77 1.46 8.86 -3.87
C PRO A 77 0.21 8.65 -3.01
N GLY A 78 0.41 8.56 -1.69
CA GLY A 78 -0.66 8.32 -0.73
C GLY A 78 -0.97 6.84 -0.46
N ILE A 79 -0.61 5.93 -1.37
CA ILE A 79 -0.79 4.49 -1.16
C ILE A 79 0.39 3.93 -0.35
N ILE A 80 0.09 3.40 0.84
CA ILE A 80 1.04 2.67 1.67
C ILE A 80 0.39 1.36 2.08
N VAL A 81 1.09 0.25 1.85
CA VAL A 81 0.67 -1.09 2.26
C VAL A 81 1.70 -1.61 3.25
N ALA A 82 1.25 -2.12 4.38
CA ALA A 82 2.14 -2.71 5.38
C ALA A 82 1.42 -3.81 6.15
N SER A 83 2.19 -4.78 6.63
CA SER A 83 1.69 -5.71 7.63
C SER A 83 1.80 -5.09 9.02
N GLY A 84 0.89 -5.46 9.92
CA GLY A 84 0.83 -4.85 11.23
C GLY A 84 -0.17 -5.49 12.16
N THR A 85 -0.34 -4.88 13.32
CA THR A 85 -1.27 -5.29 14.38
C THR A 85 -1.94 -4.06 14.97
N ILE A 86 -3.16 -4.23 15.49
CA ILE A 86 -3.90 -3.18 16.21
C ILE A 86 -3.86 -3.52 17.69
N GLY A 87 -3.45 -2.57 18.53
CA GLY A 87 -3.36 -2.81 19.96
C GLY A 87 -2.51 -1.78 20.69
N PRO A 88 -2.05 -2.12 21.91
CA PRO A 88 -1.14 -1.26 22.68
C PRO A 88 0.30 -1.30 22.17
N GLU A 89 0.69 -2.35 21.44
CA GLU A 89 2.05 -2.56 20.95
C GLU A 89 2.10 -3.40 19.67
N LEU A 90 3.24 -3.38 18.98
CA LEU A 90 3.52 -4.22 17.82
C LEU A 90 3.74 -5.68 18.27
N THR A 91 2.96 -6.61 17.72
CA THR A 91 3.08 -8.04 18.02
C THR A 91 3.44 -8.84 16.77
N THR A 92 4.04 -10.03 16.98
CA THR A 92 4.38 -10.97 15.90
C THR A 92 3.27 -11.95 15.55
N TYR A 93 2.23 -12.04 16.40
CA TYR A 93 1.05 -12.86 16.18
C TYR A 93 -0.13 -11.99 15.68
N ASN A 94 -1.11 -12.62 15.02
CA ASN A 94 -2.30 -11.97 14.44
C ASN A 94 -1.96 -10.81 13.51
N VAL A 95 -0.99 -11.03 12.62
CA VAL A 95 -0.57 -10.03 11.64
C VAL A 95 -1.61 -9.95 10.53
N SER A 96 -2.09 -8.73 10.29
CA SER A 96 -2.99 -8.39 9.17
C SER A 96 -2.30 -7.42 8.23
N ILE A 97 -2.79 -7.34 6.99
CA ILE A 97 -2.36 -6.34 6.01
C ILE A 97 -3.26 -5.11 6.09
N PHE A 98 -2.63 -3.95 6.22
CA PHE A 98 -3.27 -2.65 6.24
C PHE A 98 -2.87 -1.83 5.02
N ILE A 99 -3.83 -1.07 4.50
CA ILE A 99 -3.62 -0.11 3.42
C ILE A 99 -4.16 1.26 3.81
N THR A 100 -3.45 2.29 3.38
CA THR A 100 -3.94 3.67 3.32
C THR A 100 -3.86 4.14 1.87
N SER A 101 -4.80 4.99 1.46
CA SER A 101 -4.84 5.66 0.15
C SER A 101 -4.64 7.18 0.27
N ASP A 102 -4.54 7.70 1.50
CA ASP A 102 -4.49 9.12 1.83
C ASP A 102 -3.28 9.47 2.71
N ALA A 103 -2.16 8.77 2.48
CA ALA A 103 -0.87 9.01 3.12
C ALA A 103 -0.81 8.77 4.64
N GLY A 104 -1.68 7.90 5.16
CA GLY A 104 -1.67 7.48 6.56
C GLY A 104 -2.68 8.19 7.45
N ASN A 105 -3.57 9.00 6.89
CA ASN A 105 -4.69 9.61 7.62
C ASN A 105 -5.77 8.58 7.93
N THR A 106 -6.15 7.76 6.95
CA THR A 106 -7.09 6.65 7.12
C THR A 106 -6.45 5.33 6.73
N TRP A 107 -6.52 4.38 7.65
CA TRP A 107 -6.07 3.01 7.45
C TRP A 107 -7.27 2.08 7.34
N ARG A 108 -7.10 1.01 6.57
CA ARG A 108 -8.09 -0.05 6.37
C ARG A 108 -7.39 -1.38 6.45
N GLU A 109 -7.99 -2.33 7.14
CA GLU A 109 -7.59 -3.73 7.05
C GLU A 109 -8.07 -4.29 5.72
N VAL A 110 -7.23 -5.08 5.03
CA VAL A 110 -7.59 -5.69 3.73
C VAL A 110 -7.49 -7.21 3.71
N PHE A 111 -6.55 -7.80 4.46
CA PHE A 111 -6.39 -9.24 4.55
C PHE A 111 -5.99 -9.65 5.97
N GLU A 112 -6.64 -10.71 6.46
CA GLU A 112 -6.13 -11.53 7.56
C GLU A 112 -4.99 -12.40 6.99
N GLU A 113 -3.86 -12.50 7.70
CA GLU A 113 -2.61 -13.17 7.31
C GLU A 113 -1.69 -12.38 6.36
N GLU A 114 -0.56 -13.00 6.01
CA GLU A 114 0.48 -12.41 5.19
C GLU A 114 0.19 -12.49 3.69
N TYR A 115 0.14 -11.31 3.05
CA TYR A 115 0.06 -11.18 1.61
C TYR A 115 1.21 -10.32 1.10
N SER A 116 1.71 -10.65 -0.08
CA SER A 116 2.60 -9.79 -0.85
C SER A 116 1.76 -8.96 -1.82
N VAL A 117 1.91 -7.63 -1.77
CA VAL A 117 1.17 -6.69 -2.62
C VAL A 117 2.10 -6.05 -3.64
N LEU A 118 1.72 -6.15 -4.92
CA LEU A 118 2.43 -5.54 -6.03
C LEU A 118 1.60 -4.43 -6.66
N PHE A 119 2.31 -3.36 -7.06
CA PHE A 119 1.74 -2.23 -7.79
C PHE A 119 1.84 -2.53 -9.29
N LEU A 120 0.73 -2.36 -10.00
CA LEU A 120 0.66 -2.42 -11.46
C LEU A 120 0.34 -1.06 -12.04
N ASN A 121 0.78 -0.81 -13.28
CA ASN A 121 0.39 0.37 -14.07
C ASN A 121 0.56 1.66 -13.25
N GLN A 122 1.76 1.89 -12.68
CA GLN A 122 2.02 3.06 -11.83
C GLN A 122 1.02 3.20 -10.67
N GLY A 123 0.62 2.09 -10.04
CA GLY A 123 -0.39 2.06 -8.97
C GLY A 123 -1.83 2.29 -9.42
N GLY A 124 -2.14 2.13 -10.71
CA GLY A 124 -3.52 2.10 -11.20
C GLY A 124 -4.28 0.83 -10.79
N ALA A 125 -3.55 -0.24 -10.49
CA ALA A 125 -4.12 -1.44 -9.87
C ALA A 125 -3.15 -2.05 -8.86
N LEU A 126 -3.71 -2.81 -7.92
CA LEU A 126 -2.97 -3.56 -6.91
C LEU A 126 -3.25 -5.05 -7.09
N VAL A 127 -2.20 -5.86 -6.98
CA VAL A 127 -2.30 -7.32 -6.92
C VAL A 127 -1.87 -7.79 -5.57
N ALA A 128 -2.63 -8.68 -4.94
CA ALA A 128 -2.22 -9.35 -3.72
C ALA A 128 -2.16 -10.87 -3.93
N ILE A 129 -1.10 -11.47 -3.42
CA ILE A 129 -0.91 -12.92 -3.39
C ILE A 129 -0.62 -13.36 -1.97
N ARG A 130 -1.25 -14.46 -1.57
CA ARG A 130 -1.10 -15.01 -0.21
C ARG A 130 0.28 -15.66 -0.07
N HIS A 131 0.99 -15.35 1.00
CA HIS A 131 2.23 -16.02 1.36
C HIS A 131 1.89 -17.19 2.30
N THR A 132 1.93 -18.42 1.78
CA THR A 132 1.51 -19.60 2.54
C THR A 132 2.28 -20.84 2.09
N PRO A 133 2.59 -21.78 3.00
CA PRO A 133 3.20 -23.07 2.64
C PRO A 133 2.20 -24.00 1.93
N LEU A 134 0.93 -23.64 1.85
CA LEU A 134 -0.10 -24.42 1.17
C LEU A 134 -0.20 -24.03 -0.31
N PRO A 135 -0.56 -24.98 -1.20
CA PRO A 135 -0.67 -24.66 -2.62
C PRO A 135 -1.88 -23.77 -2.88
N ILE A 136 -1.69 -22.72 -3.66
CA ILE A 136 -2.71 -21.73 -4.02
C ILE A 136 -2.93 -21.67 -5.53
N ARG A 137 -4.11 -21.22 -5.95
CA ARG A 137 -4.45 -21.05 -7.38
C ARG A 137 -5.10 -19.70 -7.70
N HIS A 138 -5.18 -18.81 -6.71
CA HIS A 138 -5.88 -17.54 -6.83
C HIS A 138 -4.99 -16.37 -6.44
N ILE A 139 -5.21 -15.25 -7.11
CA ILE A 139 -4.69 -13.92 -6.77
C ILE A 139 -5.86 -12.96 -6.53
N TRP A 140 -5.60 -11.87 -5.85
CA TRP A 140 -6.56 -10.79 -5.63
C TRP A 140 -6.16 -9.56 -6.44
N LEU A 141 -7.14 -8.91 -7.07
CA LEU A 141 -6.94 -7.67 -7.83
C LEU A 141 -7.86 -6.57 -7.30
N SER A 142 -7.31 -5.37 -7.17
CA SER A 142 -8.04 -4.15 -6.86
C SER A 142 -7.74 -3.06 -7.89
N PHE A 143 -8.78 -2.33 -8.30
CA PHE A 143 -8.74 -1.20 -9.24
C PHE A 143 -9.22 0.12 -8.58
N ASP A 144 -9.35 0.12 -7.26
CA ASP A 144 -9.91 1.22 -6.48
C ASP A 144 -9.06 1.51 -5.23
N GLU A 145 -7.74 1.45 -5.40
CA GLU A 145 -6.74 1.74 -4.35
C GLU A 145 -6.86 0.80 -3.13
N GLY A 146 -7.29 -0.45 -3.35
CA GLY A 146 -7.42 -1.48 -2.31
C GLY A 146 -8.73 -1.43 -1.51
N LYS A 147 -9.74 -0.69 -1.97
CA LYS A 147 -11.05 -0.64 -1.31
C LYS A 147 -11.86 -1.91 -1.56
N ARG A 148 -11.80 -2.47 -2.76
CA ARG A 148 -12.43 -3.74 -3.12
C ARG A 148 -11.42 -4.65 -3.80
N TRP A 149 -11.48 -5.92 -3.43
CA TRP A 149 -10.61 -6.96 -3.94
C TRP A 149 -11.43 -8.05 -4.61
N ASN A 150 -11.08 -8.37 -5.86
CA ASN A 150 -11.71 -9.40 -6.65
C ASN A 150 -10.76 -10.59 -6.82
N LYS A 151 -11.27 -11.80 -6.63
CA LYS A 151 -10.49 -13.04 -6.68
C LYS A 151 -10.45 -13.60 -8.10
N TYR A 152 -9.25 -13.90 -8.61
CA TYR A 152 -9.04 -14.47 -9.94
C TYR A 152 -8.19 -15.73 -9.85
N SER A 153 -8.47 -16.72 -10.68
CA SER A 153 -7.65 -17.93 -10.78
C SER A 153 -6.54 -17.74 -11.81
N PHE A 154 -5.29 -17.96 -11.41
CA PHE A 154 -4.12 -17.79 -12.30
C PHE A 154 -3.64 -19.12 -12.91
N THR A 155 -4.09 -20.25 -12.37
CA THR A 155 -3.71 -21.60 -12.78
C THR A 155 -4.87 -22.55 -12.55
N PRO A 156 -5.11 -23.55 -13.43
CA PRO A 156 -6.13 -24.56 -13.20
C PRO A 156 -5.83 -25.43 -11.97
N SER A 157 -4.55 -25.73 -11.73
CA SER A 157 -4.08 -26.61 -10.65
C SER A 157 -3.34 -25.80 -9.57
N PRO A 158 -3.59 -26.04 -8.27
CA PRO A 158 -2.89 -25.36 -7.19
C PRO A 158 -1.36 -25.50 -7.28
N LEU A 159 -0.66 -24.40 -7.03
CA LEU A 159 0.79 -24.27 -7.11
C LEU A 159 1.33 -23.85 -5.74
N TYR A 160 2.41 -24.48 -5.26
CA TYR A 160 3.21 -23.95 -4.16
C TYR A 160 3.99 -22.75 -4.69
N VAL A 161 3.67 -21.56 -4.18
CA VAL A 161 4.26 -20.31 -4.67
C VAL A 161 5.50 -19.99 -3.84
N ASP A 162 6.66 -19.98 -4.50
CA ASP A 162 7.92 -19.62 -3.87
C ASP A 162 8.20 -18.11 -4.00
N GLY A 163 7.62 -17.46 -5.01
CA GLY A 163 7.71 -16.01 -5.13
C GLY A 163 6.99 -15.43 -6.34
N VAL A 164 6.93 -14.09 -6.36
CA VAL A 164 6.30 -13.30 -7.41
C VAL A 164 7.20 -12.14 -7.81
N LEU A 165 7.28 -11.90 -9.12
CA LEU A 165 8.03 -10.82 -9.71
C LEU A 165 7.13 -10.01 -10.63
N GLY A 166 7.17 -8.68 -10.49
CA GLY A 166 6.70 -7.77 -11.53
C GLY A 166 7.81 -7.53 -12.55
N GLU A 167 7.43 -7.25 -13.79
CA GLU A 167 8.37 -6.69 -14.78
C GLU A 167 9.13 -5.49 -14.18
N PRO A 168 10.45 -5.35 -14.39
CA PRO A 168 11.16 -4.17 -13.90
C PRO A 168 10.68 -2.92 -14.63
N GLY A 169 10.28 -1.90 -13.86
CA GLY A 169 9.80 -0.63 -14.39
C GLY A 169 8.66 -0.06 -13.55
N GLU A 170 8.11 1.06 -13.99
CA GLU A 170 6.93 1.69 -13.37
C GLU A 170 5.63 1.30 -14.08
N ASP A 171 5.72 0.93 -15.37
CA ASP A 171 4.62 0.52 -16.24
C ASP A 171 4.38 -0.99 -16.18
N THR A 172 4.51 -1.56 -14.98
CA THR A 172 4.41 -3.01 -14.76
C THR A 172 3.01 -3.50 -15.09
N LEU A 173 2.89 -4.24 -16.18
CA LEU A 173 1.63 -4.88 -16.62
C LEU A 173 1.77 -6.39 -16.75
N ILE A 174 2.97 -6.90 -16.50
CA ILE A 174 3.27 -8.32 -16.53
C ILE A 174 3.74 -8.72 -15.14
N MET A 175 3.14 -9.79 -14.62
CA MET A 175 3.55 -10.42 -13.38
C MET A 175 3.92 -11.87 -13.67
N THR A 176 5.00 -12.33 -13.05
CA THR A 176 5.47 -13.71 -13.14
C THR A 176 5.42 -14.34 -11.77
N ILE A 177 4.68 -15.43 -11.63
CA ILE A 177 4.64 -16.27 -10.43
C ILE A 177 5.52 -17.49 -10.71
N PHE A 178 6.40 -17.82 -9.78
CA PHE A 178 7.20 -19.04 -9.88
C PHE A 178 6.98 -19.93 -8.66
N GLY A 179 7.02 -21.24 -8.89
CA GLY A 179 6.66 -22.22 -7.89
C GLY A 179 6.79 -23.65 -8.38
N HIS A 180 6.15 -24.57 -7.67
CA HIS A 180 6.16 -26.01 -8.00
C HIS A 180 4.81 -26.66 -7.68
N PHE A 181 4.42 -27.72 -8.41
CA PHE A 181 3.18 -28.45 -8.14
C PHE A 181 3.31 -29.41 -6.95
N SER A 182 4.53 -29.87 -6.69
CA SER A 182 4.89 -30.75 -5.57
C SER A 182 6.36 -30.53 -5.22
N HIS A 183 6.78 -30.81 -3.99
CA HIS A 183 8.18 -30.68 -3.57
C HIS A 183 9.18 -31.51 -4.40
N ARG A 184 8.70 -32.46 -5.22
CA ARG A 184 9.51 -33.26 -6.15
C ARG A 184 9.32 -32.89 -7.62
N SER A 185 8.46 -31.91 -7.92
CA SER A 185 8.22 -31.50 -9.30
C SER A 185 9.22 -30.45 -9.75
N GLU A 186 9.38 -30.31 -11.06
CA GLU A 186 10.13 -29.23 -11.67
C GLU A 186 9.47 -27.86 -11.39
N TRP A 187 10.30 -26.81 -11.48
CA TRP A 187 9.86 -25.42 -11.39
C TRP A 187 8.86 -25.08 -12.49
N GLN A 188 7.84 -24.32 -12.13
CA GLN A 188 6.81 -23.80 -13.00
C GLN A 188 6.82 -22.27 -12.95
N LEU A 189 6.65 -21.65 -14.12
CA LEU A 189 6.54 -20.20 -14.24
C LEU A 189 5.19 -19.87 -14.88
N VAL A 190 4.38 -19.08 -14.18
CA VAL A 190 3.11 -18.57 -14.69
C VAL A 190 3.26 -17.09 -14.97
N LYS A 191 3.24 -16.74 -16.26
CA LYS A 191 3.22 -15.35 -16.70
C LYS A 191 1.78 -14.87 -16.85
N ILE A 192 1.43 -13.80 -16.14
CA ILE A 192 0.13 -13.14 -16.20
C ILE A 192 0.30 -11.80 -16.91
N ASP A 193 -0.50 -11.57 -17.94
CA ASP A 193 -0.50 -10.35 -18.74
C ASP A 193 -1.78 -9.55 -18.50
N PHE A 194 -1.64 -8.42 -17.79
CA PHE A 194 -2.75 -7.54 -17.44
C PHE A 194 -3.11 -6.55 -18.56
N ARG A 195 -2.36 -6.50 -19.68
CA ARG A 195 -2.64 -5.58 -20.80
C ARG A 195 -4.03 -5.79 -21.41
N SER A 196 -4.55 -7.01 -21.33
CA SER A 196 -5.92 -7.33 -21.78
C SER A 196 -7.01 -6.60 -20.99
N ILE A 197 -6.75 -6.23 -19.74
CA ILE A 197 -7.69 -5.52 -18.86
C ILE A 197 -7.57 -3.99 -19.06
N PHE A 198 -6.38 -3.50 -19.40
CA PHE A 198 -6.11 -2.09 -19.69
C PHE A 198 -6.11 -1.84 -21.21
N ASN A 199 -7.30 -1.80 -21.80
CA ASN A 199 -7.47 -1.77 -23.26
C ASN A 199 -7.30 -0.38 -23.92
N ARG A 200 -7.19 0.70 -23.12
CA ARG A 200 -7.07 2.07 -23.61
C ARG A 200 -6.07 2.88 -22.79
N ARG A 201 -5.63 4.01 -23.34
CA ARG A 201 -4.85 5.01 -22.60
C ARG A 201 -5.77 5.88 -21.74
N CYS A 202 -5.25 6.36 -20.62
CA CYS A 202 -5.99 7.27 -19.75
C CYS A 202 -6.09 8.66 -20.36
N ASN A 203 -7.27 9.25 -20.27
CA ASN A 203 -7.56 10.64 -20.65
C ASN A 203 -7.62 11.51 -19.39
N THR A 204 -7.66 12.84 -19.55
CA THR A 204 -7.79 13.79 -18.44
C THR A 204 -9.00 13.52 -17.55
N ASP A 205 -10.10 13.05 -18.15
CA ASP A 205 -11.37 12.79 -17.45
C ASP A 205 -11.34 11.55 -16.56
N ASP A 206 -10.33 10.70 -16.71
CA ASP A 206 -10.12 9.49 -15.91
C ASP A 206 -9.46 9.77 -14.56
N TYR A 207 -8.95 10.99 -14.37
CA TYR A 207 -8.24 11.38 -13.16
C TYR A 207 -9.15 12.16 -12.22
N GLN A 208 -8.84 12.05 -10.93
CA GLN A 208 -9.40 12.84 -9.85
C GLN A 208 -8.27 13.46 -9.04
N THR A 209 -8.48 14.67 -8.54
CA THR A 209 -7.51 15.34 -7.67
C THR A 209 -7.74 14.94 -6.22
N TRP A 210 -6.66 14.60 -5.53
CA TRP A 210 -6.63 14.36 -4.09
C TRP A 210 -5.65 15.33 -3.44
N GLN A 211 -6.08 16.02 -2.39
CA GLN A 211 -5.26 17.00 -1.67
C GLN A 211 -4.66 16.36 -0.42
N LEU A 212 -3.33 16.41 -0.32
CA LEU A 212 -2.62 15.96 0.86
C LEU A 212 -3.00 16.84 2.05
N HIS A 213 -3.30 16.19 3.17
CA HIS A 213 -3.56 16.86 4.43
C HIS A 213 -3.03 16.01 5.59
N ASN A 214 -2.92 16.63 6.76
CA ASN A 214 -2.64 15.98 8.03
C ASN A 214 -3.72 16.47 9.01
N ASP A 215 -4.70 15.61 9.33
CA ASP A 215 -5.83 15.95 10.22
C ASP A 215 -6.52 17.28 9.84
N GLY A 216 -6.91 17.39 8.56
CA GLY A 216 -7.52 18.59 7.98
C GLY A 216 -6.57 19.74 7.64
N LYS A 217 -5.32 19.74 8.14
CA LYS A 217 -4.32 20.77 7.77
C LYS A 217 -3.71 20.46 6.41
N VAL A 218 -3.92 21.37 5.47
CA VAL A 218 -3.51 21.21 4.06
C VAL A 218 -2.07 21.64 3.82
N CYS A 219 -1.61 22.64 4.58
CA CYS A 219 -0.28 23.17 4.40
C CYS A 219 0.74 22.30 5.15
N ILE A 220 1.57 21.56 4.41
CA ILE A 220 2.56 20.66 4.98
C ILE A 220 3.93 21.07 4.47
N MET A 221 4.76 21.57 5.39
CA MET A 221 6.07 22.18 5.11
C MET A 221 5.94 23.36 4.14
N GLY A 222 5.08 24.34 4.47
CA GLY A 222 4.87 25.55 3.67
C GLY A 222 4.27 25.36 2.27
N VAL A 223 3.78 24.16 1.92
CA VAL A 223 3.27 23.85 0.57
C VAL A 223 1.99 23.03 0.65
N LYS A 224 0.97 23.45 -0.09
CA LYS A 224 -0.23 22.65 -0.40
C LYS A 224 0.11 21.74 -1.58
N ARG A 225 -0.01 20.42 -1.39
CA ARG A 225 0.24 19.43 -2.45
C ARG A 225 -1.06 18.80 -2.90
N ILE A 226 -1.34 18.88 -4.19
CA ILE A 226 -2.50 18.25 -4.83
C ILE A 226 -1.96 17.20 -5.78
N PHE A 227 -2.32 15.95 -5.52
CA PHE A 227 -1.98 14.81 -6.36
C PHE A 227 -3.13 14.45 -7.28
N GLN A 228 -2.81 13.71 -8.34
CA GLN A 228 -3.82 13.16 -9.22
C GLN A 228 -3.78 11.64 -9.22
N ASN A 229 -4.93 11.05 -8.89
CA ASN A 229 -5.13 9.61 -8.86
C ASN A 229 -6.14 9.23 -9.93
N LEU A 230 -6.14 7.97 -10.35
CA LEU A 230 -7.20 7.47 -11.22
C LEU A 230 -8.51 7.40 -10.45
N LYS A 231 -9.61 7.70 -11.12
CA LYS A 231 -10.94 7.45 -10.58
C LYS A 231 -11.11 5.95 -10.31
N PRO A 232 -11.82 5.55 -9.24
CA PRO A 232 -12.10 4.16 -8.95
C PRO A 232 -12.68 3.41 -10.16
N ASP A 233 -12.32 2.14 -10.33
CA ASP A 233 -12.76 1.24 -11.41
C ASP A 233 -12.30 1.63 -12.83
N THR A 234 -11.47 2.66 -12.97
CA THR A 234 -10.97 3.07 -14.28
C THR A 234 -9.89 2.13 -14.78
N ARG A 235 -10.11 1.53 -15.96
CA ARG A 235 -9.20 0.55 -16.57
C ARG A 235 -8.52 1.14 -17.79
N CYS A 236 -7.48 1.92 -17.56
CA CYS A 236 -6.66 2.52 -18.61
C CYS A 236 -5.18 2.47 -18.25
N VAL A 237 -4.31 2.45 -19.26
CA VAL A 237 -2.85 2.51 -19.07
C VAL A 237 -2.44 3.96 -18.83
N LYS A 238 -1.71 4.20 -17.73
CA LYS A 238 -1.12 5.51 -17.44
C LYS A 238 0.04 5.75 -18.41
N THR A 239 0.11 6.95 -18.98
CA THR A 239 1.20 7.32 -19.91
C THR A 239 2.27 8.11 -19.15
N ARG A 240 3.55 7.77 -19.32
CA ARG A 240 4.70 8.42 -18.65
C ARG A 240 4.78 9.94 -18.85
N ASP A 241 4.42 10.44 -20.03
CA ASP A 241 4.85 11.77 -20.47
C ASP A 241 3.79 12.87 -20.35
N GLN A 242 2.59 12.57 -19.84
CA GLN A 242 1.42 13.45 -20.03
C GLN A 242 0.89 14.18 -18.79
N TYR A 243 1.36 13.90 -17.57
CA TYR A 243 0.76 14.56 -16.41
C TYR A 243 1.71 14.87 -15.27
N ILE A 244 1.67 16.14 -14.83
CA ILE A 244 2.21 16.59 -13.55
C ILE A 244 1.39 15.90 -12.45
N SER A 245 1.91 14.81 -11.90
CA SER A 245 1.27 14.03 -10.84
C SER A 245 1.07 14.83 -9.54
N GLN A 246 1.68 16.02 -9.44
CA GLN A 246 1.65 16.87 -8.26
C GLN A 246 1.60 18.36 -8.62
N MET A 247 0.49 19.03 -8.34
CA MET A 247 0.39 20.49 -8.31
C MET A 247 0.78 20.99 -6.91
N SER A 248 1.46 22.13 -6.83
CA SER A 248 1.91 22.68 -5.55
C SER A 248 1.70 24.18 -5.47
N ASP A 249 1.03 24.62 -4.42
CA ASP A 249 0.86 26.03 -4.08
C ASP A 249 1.56 26.34 -2.76
N SER A 250 2.33 27.42 -2.72
CA SER A 250 2.98 27.88 -1.50
C SER A 250 1.97 28.43 -0.48
N CYS A 251 2.28 28.25 0.80
CA CYS A 251 1.52 28.84 1.90
C CYS A 251 2.31 29.98 2.56
N PRO A 252 1.64 30.89 3.29
CA PRO A 252 2.32 31.75 4.24
C PRO A 252 2.95 30.92 5.36
N CYS A 253 4.14 31.33 5.81
CA CYS A 253 4.85 30.67 6.89
C CYS A 253 4.11 30.82 8.22
N THR A 254 4.17 29.77 9.04
CA THR A 254 3.62 29.72 10.40
C THR A 254 4.72 29.33 11.38
N GLU A 255 4.47 29.47 12.69
CA GLU A 255 5.42 29.02 13.73
C GLU A 255 5.78 27.52 13.59
N ALA A 256 4.87 26.71 13.06
CA ALA A 256 5.06 25.30 12.77
C ALA A 256 6.04 25.01 11.61
N ASP A 257 6.54 26.04 10.91
CA ASP A 257 7.57 25.91 9.88
C ASP A 257 9.00 26.20 10.40
N PHE A 258 9.15 26.69 11.63
CA PHE A 258 10.46 27.03 12.25
C PHE A 258 10.83 26.10 13.40
N GLU A 259 12.08 25.62 13.45
CA GLU A 259 12.66 24.82 14.54
C GLU A 259 13.57 25.67 15.43
#